data_AF-A0A7X8QK04-F1
#
_entry.id   AF-A0A7X8QK04-F1
#
_cell.length_a   1.000
_cell.length_b   1.000
_cell.length_c   1.000
_cell.angle_alpha   90.00
_cell.angle_beta   90.00
_cell.angle_gamma   90.00
#
_symmetry.space_group_name_H-M   'P 1'
#
loop_
_entity.id
_entity.type
_entity.pdbx_description
1 polymer ?
#
loop_
_entity_poly.entity_id
_entity_poly.type
_entity_poly.pdbx_seq_one_letter_code
_entity_poly.pdbx_strand_id
1 'polypeptide(L)'
;MENYIDQAERVIKDLPPRQHSNQNKRQRNRRPGSKHHDDKNTNFISSTQIRKFLSMTLDVDAKIKMDEKKREKGTNDELSIEMCDEISYLRMRFAYQGGREDKVKDFLEKSKLLESLKDIGNSKKKWNIFLRYVESLVGFHKFYYGEQK
;
A
#
# COMPACT_ATOMS: atom_id res chain seq x y z
N MET A 1 9.76 -8.28 11.24
CA MET A 1 10.30 -8.57 9.90
C MET A 1 11.70 -8.02 9.82
N GLU A 2 12.71 -8.86 10.02
CA GLU A 2 14.11 -8.42 9.96
C GLU A 2 14.60 -8.26 8.51
N ASN A 3 13.89 -8.86 7.55
CA ASN A 3 14.17 -8.77 6.12
C ASN A 3 12.97 -8.23 5.31
N TYR A 4 12.56 -6.99 5.62
CA TYR A 4 11.39 -6.37 4.97
C TYR A 4 11.67 -5.97 3.51
N ILE A 5 12.94 -5.72 3.14
CA ILE A 5 13.32 -5.31 1.79
C ILE A 5 13.12 -6.47 0.80
N ASP A 6 13.70 -7.64 1.08
CA ASP A 6 13.56 -8.81 0.20
C ASP A 6 12.11 -9.29 0.12
N GLN A 7 11.37 -9.18 1.23
CA GLN A 7 9.93 -9.43 1.23
C GLN A 7 9.20 -8.47 0.29
N ALA A 8 9.48 -7.17 0.34
CA ALA A 8 8.85 -6.19 -0.54
C ALA A 8 9.17 -6.48 -2.00
N GLU A 9 10.43 -6.79 -2.30
CA GLU A 9 10.86 -7.14 -3.65
C GLU A 9 10.12 -8.37 -4.18
N ARG A 10 10.05 -9.45 -3.37
CA ARG A 10 9.34 -10.67 -3.72
C ARG A 10 7.87 -10.40 -4.01
N VAL A 11 7.20 -9.67 -3.12
CA VAL A 11 5.78 -9.30 -3.28
C VAL A 11 5.54 -8.57 -4.60
N ILE A 12 6.44 -7.65 -4.96
CA ILE A 12 6.33 -6.91 -6.22
C ILE A 12 6.58 -7.82 -7.43
N LYS A 13 7.58 -8.70 -7.40
CA LYS A 13 7.84 -9.65 -8.50
C LYS A 13 6.71 -10.67 -8.70
N ASP A 14 6.02 -11.03 -7.62
CA ASP A 14 4.89 -11.98 -7.62
C ASP A 14 3.54 -11.32 -8.01
N LEU A 15 3.55 -10.06 -8.44
CA LEU A 15 2.36 -9.40 -8.97
C LEU A 15 1.93 -10.08 -10.29
N PRO A 16 0.60 -10.17 -10.54
CA PRO A 16 0.11 -10.71 -11.80
C PRO A 16 0.65 -9.90 -12.99
N PRO A 17 0.82 -10.48 -14.18
CA PRO A 17 1.30 -9.74 -15.33
C PRO A 17 0.35 -8.61 -15.70
N ARG A 18 0.90 -7.45 -16.07
CA ARG A 18 0.13 -6.32 -16.57
C ARG A 18 -0.51 -6.71 -17.91
N GLN A 19 -1.80 -7.03 -17.90
CA GLN A 19 -2.52 -7.32 -19.14
C GLN A 19 -2.62 -6.04 -19.97
N HIS A 20 -1.93 -6.00 -21.12
CA HIS A 20 -2.15 -4.99 -22.12
C HIS A 20 -3.47 -5.30 -22.83
N SER A 21 -4.46 -4.40 -22.70
CA SER A 21 -5.66 -4.49 -23.51
C SER A 21 -5.26 -4.46 -24.99
N ASN A 22 -5.48 -5.57 -25.71
CA ASN A 22 -5.28 -5.63 -27.16
C ASN A 22 -6.17 -4.59 -27.83
N GLN A 23 -5.61 -3.44 -28.21
CA GLN A 23 -6.37 -2.35 -28.86
C GLN A 23 -6.90 -2.74 -30.25
N ASN A 24 -6.41 -3.83 -30.84
CA ASN A 24 -6.67 -4.23 -32.23
C ASN A 24 -8.03 -4.91 -32.53
N LYS A 25 -8.95 -5.09 -31.57
CA LYS A 25 -10.31 -5.63 -31.87
C LYS A 25 -11.43 -4.58 -31.96
N ARG A 26 -11.17 -3.30 -31.69
CA ARG A 26 -12.22 -2.27 -31.54
C ARG A 26 -12.53 -1.42 -32.78
N GLN A 27 -11.94 -1.70 -33.94
CA GLN A 27 -12.15 -0.87 -35.13
C GLN A 27 -13.35 -1.28 -36.01
N ARG A 28 -14.02 -2.42 -35.75
CA ARG A 28 -14.97 -2.98 -36.72
C ARG A 28 -16.47 -2.77 -36.49
N ASN A 29 -16.94 -2.22 -35.36
CA ASN A 29 -18.36 -1.87 -35.19
C ASN A 29 -18.51 -0.76 -34.14
N ARG A 30 -18.71 0.51 -34.56
CA ARG A 30 -18.89 1.64 -33.64
C ARG A 30 -20.24 2.32 -33.89
N ARG A 31 -21.12 2.30 -32.88
CA ARG A 31 -22.25 3.23 -32.75
C ARG A 31 -21.78 4.46 -31.95
N PRO A 32 -22.00 5.69 -32.41
CA PRO A 32 -21.60 6.89 -31.67
C PRO A 32 -22.50 7.06 -30.45
N GLY A 33 -21.93 7.27 -29.26
CA GLY A 33 -22.68 7.70 -28.06
C GLY A 33 -22.57 6.83 -26.80
N SER A 34 -21.85 5.70 -26.79
CA SER A 34 -21.63 4.95 -25.55
C SER A 34 -20.51 5.57 -24.72
N LYS A 35 -20.81 6.03 -23.50
CA LYS A 35 -19.79 6.40 -22.50
C LYS A 35 -18.95 5.15 -22.21
N HIS A 36 -17.67 5.21 -22.57
CA HIS A 36 -16.71 4.16 -22.30
C HIS A 36 -16.50 4.00 -20.78
N HIS A 37 -17.22 3.08 -20.15
CA HIS A 37 -16.69 2.41 -18.97
C HIS A 37 -15.64 1.44 -19.51
N ASP A 38 -14.38 1.88 -19.57
CA ASP A 38 -13.28 1.02 -19.98
C ASP A 38 -13.13 -0.07 -18.92
N ASP A 39 -13.77 -1.19 -19.20
CA ASP A 39 -13.74 -2.44 -18.43
C ASP A 39 -12.34 -3.05 -18.54
N LYS A 40 -11.36 -2.38 -17.96
CA LYS A 40 -10.00 -2.89 -17.81
C LYS A 40 -9.99 -3.73 -16.54
N ASN A 41 -10.48 -4.95 -16.67
CA ASN A 41 -10.33 -6.05 -15.71
C ASN A 41 -8.85 -6.48 -15.61
N THR A 42 -7.94 -5.53 -15.38
CA THR A 42 -6.54 -5.83 -15.09
C THR A 42 -6.49 -6.10 -13.59
N ASN A 43 -6.23 -7.35 -13.19
CA ASN A 43 -5.95 -7.69 -11.78
C ASN A 43 -4.61 -7.10 -11.28
N PHE A 44 -4.00 -6.22 -12.06
CA PHE A 44 -2.74 -5.55 -11.76
C PHE A 44 -2.96 -4.28 -10.93
N ILE A 45 -2.33 -4.21 -9.76
CA ILE A 45 -2.36 -3.02 -8.91
C ILE A 45 -1.50 -1.90 -9.52
N SER A 46 -2.08 -0.70 -9.58
CA SER A 46 -1.38 0.47 -10.13
C SER A 46 -0.46 1.12 -9.10
N SER A 47 0.55 1.87 -9.58
CA SER A 47 1.46 2.61 -8.69
C SER A 47 0.71 3.65 -7.85
N THR A 48 -0.37 4.24 -8.39
CA THR A 48 -1.24 5.18 -7.65
C THR A 48 -1.92 4.52 -6.47
N GLN A 49 -2.32 3.25 -6.58
CA GLN A 49 -2.96 2.54 -5.47
C GLN A 49 -1.97 2.21 -4.37
N ILE A 50 -0.77 1.74 -4.72
CA ILE A 50 0.28 1.49 -3.71
C ILE A 50 0.70 2.81 -3.04
N ARG A 51 0.82 3.90 -3.80
CA ARG A 51 1.12 5.22 -3.24
C ARG A 51 0.04 5.73 -2.28
N LYS A 52 -1.24 5.40 -2.46
CA LYS A 52 -2.29 5.76 -1.49
C LYS A 52 -2.02 5.12 -0.12
N PHE A 53 -1.55 3.88 -0.07
CA PHE A 53 -1.16 3.24 1.19
C PHE A 53 0.03 3.95 1.84
N LEU A 54 1.03 4.33 1.05
CA LEU A 54 2.16 5.11 1.55
C LEU A 54 1.71 6.45 2.11
N SER A 55 0.85 7.20 1.41
CA SER A 55 0.31 8.47 1.90
C SER A 55 -0.42 8.31 3.24
N MET A 56 -1.33 7.33 3.36
CA MET A 56 -2.03 7.08 4.62
C MET A 56 -1.08 6.66 5.75
N THR A 57 0.00 5.96 5.44
CA THR A 57 1.02 5.56 6.42
C THR A 57 1.83 6.77 6.89
N LEU A 58 2.24 7.65 5.97
CA LEU A 58 2.94 8.89 6.28
C LEU A 58 2.09 9.86 7.09
N ASP A 59 0.77 9.91 6.88
CA ASP A 59 -0.13 10.71 7.70
C ASP A 59 -0.10 10.27 9.17
N VAL A 60 -0.10 8.96 9.44
CA VAL A 60 0.01 8.41 10.81
C VAL A 60 1.42 8.63 11.37
N ASP A 61 2.45 8.48 10.55
CA ASP A 61 3.84 8.75 10.96
C ASP A 61 4.04 10.20 11.42
N ALA A 62 3.42 11.15 10.71
CA ALA A 62 3.42 12.56 11.10
C ALA A 62 2.76 12.77 12.47
N LYS A 63 1.64 12.10 12.76
CA LYS A 63 0.99 12.15 14.08
C LYS A 63 1.89 11.57 15.18
N ILE A 64 2.51 10.42 14.93
CA ILE A 64 3.45 9.78 15.86
C ILE A 64 4.61 10.73 16.18
N LYS A 65 5.22 11.34 15.17
CA LYS A 65 6.30 12.33 15.36
C LYS A 65 5.86 13.58 16.12
N MET A 66 4.61 14.00 15.98
CA MET A 66 4.07 15.13 16.77
C MET A 66 3.83 14.74 18.22
N ASP A 67 3.28 13.56 18.47
CA ASP A 67 3.08 13.00 19.81
C ASP A 67 4.42 12.83 20.56
N GLU A 68 5.43 12.29 19.88
CA GLU A 68 6.80 12.15 20.42
C GLU A 68 7.42 13.47 20.86
N LYS A 69 7.19 14.56 20.11
CA LYS A 69 7.71 15.90 20.45
C LYS A 69 7.05 16.48 21.70
N LYS A 70 5.83 16.05 22.04
CA LYS A 70 5.10 16.50 23.23
C LYS A 70 5.54 15.76 24.48
N ARG A 71 6.08 14.55 24.34
CA ARG A 71 6.54 13.71 25.46
C ARG A 71 7.94 14.13 25.93
N GLU A 72 8.19 13.99 27.23
CA GLU A 72 9.52 14.26 27.81
C GLU A 72 10.60 13.35 27.20
N LYS A 73 11.83 13.88 27.09
CA LYS A 73 12.98 13.12 26.59
C LYS A 73 13.28 11.93 27.51
N GLY A 74 12.83 10.73 27.15
CA GLY A 74 13.15 9.49 27.86
C GLY A 74 12.22 8.31 27.57
N THR A 75 10.97 8.55 27.14
CA THR A 75 9.96 7.52 26.86
C THR A 75 9.75 7.32 25.35
N ASN A 76 10.83 7.07 24.60
CA ASN A 76 10.82 7.24 23.14
C ASN A 76 10.72 5.96 22.31
N ASP A 77 10.69 4.77 22.95
CA ASP A 77 10.64 3.48 22.24
C ASP A 77 9.23 2.90 22.11
N GLU A 78 8.30 3.39 22.93
CA GLU A 78 6.89 3.00 22.91
C GLU A 78 5.99 4.11 22.36
N LEU A 79 4.95 3.69 21.67
CA LEU A 79 3.87 4.52 21.15
C LEU A 79 2.83 4.74 22.25
N SER A 80 2.25 5.94 22.29
CA SER A 80 1.11 6.21 23.16
C SER A 80 -0.11 5.38 22.74
N ILE A 81 -1.08 5.23 23.65
CA ILE A 81 -2.35 4.53 23.36
C ILE A 81 -3.05 5.19 22.16
N GLU A 82 -3.08 6.52 22.10
CA GLU A 82 -3.65 7.28 20.99
C GLU A 82 -3.00 6.91 19.64
N MET A 83 -1.68 6.73 19.60
CA MET A 83 -0.98 6.32 18.38
C MET A 83 -1.21 4.84 18.03
N CYS A 84 -1.41 3.96 19.02
CA CYS A 84 -1.81 2.58 18.79
C CYS A 84 -3.22 2.50 18.16
N ASP A 85 -4.12 3.39 18.57
CA ASP A 85 -5.47 3.51 18.00
C ASP A 85 -5.42 4.02 16.56
N GLU A 86 -4.57 5.01 16.26
CA GLU A 86 -4.34 5.49 14.89
C GLU A 86 -3.80 4.39 13.97
N ILE A 87 -2.89 3.54 14.45
CA ILE A 87 -2.40 2.37 13.70
C ILE A 87 -3.52 1.33 13.48
N SER A 88 -4.34 1.10 14.50
CA SER A 88 -5.51 0.20 14.38
C SER A 88 -6.51 0.72 13.35
N TYR A 89 -6.75 2.03 13.33
CA TYR A 89 -7.59 2.68 12.34
C TYR A 89 -6.98 2.62 10.94
N LEU A 90 -5.65 2.80 10.81
CA LEU A 90 -4.93 2.61 9.54
C LEU A 90 -5.14 1.20 8.97
N ARG A 91 -5.10 0.16 9.82
CA ARG A 91 -5.40 -1.22 9.43
C ARG A 91 -6.81 -1.37 8.89
N MET A 92 -7.80 -0.78 9.55
CA MET A 92 -9.18 -0.74 9.04
C MET A 92 -9.26 -0.02 7.68
N ARG A 93 -8.56 1.12 7.51
CA ARG A 93 -8.55 1.87 6.25
C ARG A 93 -7.96 1.04 5.11
N PHE A 94 -6.92 0.26 5.38
CA PHE A 94 -6.33 -0.64 4.39
C PHE A 94 -7.33 -1.75 4.00
N ALA A 95 -7.95 -2.40 4.98
CA ALA A 95 -8.96 -3.42 4.72
C ALA A 95 -10.15 -2.88 3.91
N TYR A 96 -10.58 -1.65 4.19
CA TYR A 96 -11.63 -0.97 3.42
C TYR A 96 -11.22 -0.75 1.96
N GLN A 97 -9.98 -0.36 1.67
CA GLN A 97 -9.51 -0.27 0.27
C GLN A 97 -9.53 -1.64 -0.42
N GLY A 98 -9.12 -2.70 0.29
CA GLY A 98 -9.20 -4.08 -0.22
C GLY A 98 -10.63 -4.52 -0.52
N GLY A 99 -11.61 -4.15 0.31
CA GLY A 99 -13.02 -4.46 0.09
C GLY A 99 -13.66 -3.76 -1.12
N ARG A 100 -13.00 -2.72 -1.68
CA ARG A 100 -13.52 -1.96 -2.82
C ARG A 100 -12.96 -2.43 -4.16
N GLU A 101 -11.80 -3.05 -4.17
CA GLU A 101 -11.10 -3.44 -5.39
C GLU A 101 -10.36 -4.78 -5.16
N ASP A 102 -10.77 -5.85 -5.85
CA ASP A 102 -10.21 -7.20 -5.65
C ASP A 102 -8.69 -7.26 -5.81
N LYS A 103 -8.14 -6.59 -6.83
CA LYS A 103 -6.69 -6.48 -7.02
C LYS A 103 -5.94 -5.84 -5.85
N VAL A 104 -6.61 -4.97 -5.09
CA VAL A 104 -6.06 -4.35 -3.89
C VAL A 104 -6.11 -5.33 -2.73
N LYS A 105 -7.18 -6.11 -2.61
CA LYS A 105 -7.29 -7.22 -1.65
C LYS A 105 -6.17 -8.24 -1.87
N ASP A 106 -6.01 -8.72 -3.09
CA ASP A 106 -4.94 -9.66 -3.47
C ASP A 106 -3.56 -9.12 -3.11
N PHE A 107 -3.32 -7.83 -3.35
CA PHE A 107 -2.07 -7.17 -2.96
C PHE A 107 -1.87 -7.13 -1.44
N LEU A 108 -2.91 -6.79 -0.67
CA LEU A 108 -2.84 -6.75 0.79
C LEU A 108 -2.56 -8.13 1.39
N GLU A 109 -3.15 -9.18 0.84
CA GLU A 109 -2.92 -10.56 1.25
C GLU A 109 -1.49 -11.01 0.96
N LYS A 110 -1.00 -10.78 -0.28
CA LYS A 110 0.39 -11.13 -0.66
C LYS A 110 1.43 -10.36 0.15
N SER A 111 1.19 -9.07 0.36
CA SER A 111 2.10 -8.18 1.10
C SER A 111 2.05 -8.37 2.61
N LYS A 112 1.02 -9.03 3.15
CA LYS A 112 0.76 -9.19 4.58
C LYS A 112 0.71 -7.88 5.35
N LEU A 113 0.24 -6.80 4.72
CA LEU A 113 0.23 -5.47 5.31
C LEU A 113 -0.72 -5.38 6.51
N LEU A 114 -1.85 -6.10 6.47
CA LEU A 114 -2.84 -6.09 7.56
C LEU A 114 -2.35 -6.84 8.79
N GLU A 115 -1.61 -7.94 8.61
CA GLU A 115 -0.94 -8.68 9.68
C GLU A 115 0.20 -7.84 10.26
N SER A 116 1.00 -7.22 9.39
CA SER A 116 2.09 -6.34 9.81
C SER A 116 1.60 -5.21 10.71
N LEU A 117 0.50 -4.54 10.33
CA LEU A 117 -0.11 -3.48 11.14
C LEU A 117 -0.61 -4.00 12.50
N LYS A 118 -1.18 -5.21 12.54
CA LYS A 118 -1.62 -5.84 13.79
C LYS A 118 -0.46 -6.15 14.72
N ASP A 119 0.69 -6.57 14.17
CA ASP A 119 1.85 -7.02 14.94
C ASP A 119 2.71 -5.89 15.51
N ILE A 120 2.48 -4.63 15.12
CA ILE A 120 3.23 -3.46 15.60
C ILE A 120 3.04 -3.26 17.11
N GLY A 121 1.81 -3.43 17.61
CA GLY A 121 1.47 -3.13 19.00
C GLY A 121 1.86 -1.69 19.37
N ASN A 122 2.55 -1.53 20.49
CA ASN A 122 3.07 -0.24 20.96
C ASN A 122 4.52 0.02 20.52
N SER A 123 5.14 -0.82 19.68
CA SER A 123 6.57 -0.71 19.38
C SER A 123 6.86 0.30 18.26
N LYS A 124 7.52 1.41 18.61
CA LYS A 124 8.00 2.39 17.62
C LYS A 124 8.97 1.78 16.62
N LYS A 125 9.85 0.88 17.08
CA LYS A 125 10.77 0.14 16.20
C LYS A 125 10.01 -0.63 15.13
N LYS A 126 8.93 -1.34 15.50
CA LYS A 126 8.10 -2.08 14.54
C LYS A 126 7.36 -1.14 13.59
N TRP A 127 6.85 0.00 14.08
CA TRP A 127 6.27 1.03 13.22
C TRP A 127 7.26 1.53 12.16
N ASN A 128 8.49 1.86 12.56
CA ASN A 128 9.52 2.32 11.63
C ASN A 128 9.89 1.26 10.58
N ILE A 129 9.93 -0.02 10.96
CA ILE A 129 10.12 -1.13 10.02
C ILE A 129 8.94 -1.22 9.04
N PHE A 130 7.71 -1.08 9.53
CA PHE A 130 6.50 -1.07 8.69
C PHE A 130 6.50 0.08 7.69
N LEU A 131 6.84 1.31 8.12
CA LEU A 131 6.94 2.47 7.23
C LEU A 131 7.93 2.20 6.08
N ARG A 132 9.15 1.74 6.41
CA ARG A 132 10.18 1.41 5.43
C ARG A 132 9.76 0.27 4.49
N TYR A 133 8.99 -0.68 4.99
CA TYR A 133 8.41 -1.75 4.18
C TYR A 133 7.44 -1.20 3.12
N VAL A 134 6.52 -0.31 3.51
CA VAL A 134 5.58 0.33 2.57
C VAL A 134 6.32 1.19 1.54
N GLU A 135 7.35 1.93 1.95
CA GLU A 135 8.24 2.67 1.03
C GLU A 135 8.93 1.73 0.02
N SER A 136 9.42 0.59 0.50
CA SER A 136 10.09 -0.42 -0.34
C SER A 136 9.15 -1.01 -1.38
N LEU A 137 7.88 -1.28 -1.02
CA LEU A 137 6.86 -1.73 -1.98
C LEU A 137 6.66 -0.71 -3.12
N VAL A 138 6.61 0.59 -2.79
CA VAL A 138 6.50 1.66 -3.80
C VAL A 138 7.78 1.74 -4.65
N GLY A 139 8.94 1.65 -4.02
CA GLY A 139 10.24 1.71 -4.69
C GLY A 139 10.42 0.58 -5.71
N PHE A 140 10.19 -0.66 -5.29
CA PHE A 140 10.27 -1.82 -6.18
C PHE A 140 9.18 -1.80 -7.26
N HIS A 141 7.96 -1.37 -6.95
CA HIS A 141 6.92 -1.23 -7.99
C HIS A 141 7.36 -0.26 -9.08
N LYS A 142 7.95 0.88 -8.71
CA LYS A 142 8.50 1.85 -9.65
C LYS A 142 9.68 1.29 -10.44
N PHE A 143 10.55 0.50 -9.80
CA PHE A 143 11.71 -0.10 -10.45
C PHE A 143 11.31 -1.16 -11.50
N TYR A 144 10.41 -2.08 -11.16
CA TYR A 144 10.02 -3.19 -12.04
C TYR A 144 8.91 -2.84 -13.04
N TYR A 145 8.02 -1.92 -12.70
CA TYR A 145 6.81 -1.62 -13.49
C TYR A 145 6.59 -0.12 -13.74
N GLY A 146 7.56 0.73 -13.40
CA GLY A 146 7.56 2.11 -13.83
C GLY A 146 7.64 2.19 -15.35
N GLU A 147 6.83 3.04 -15.96
CA GLU A 147 6.99 3.35 -17.38
C GLU A 147 8.29 4.15 -17.54
N GLN A 148 9.21 3.67 -18.39
CA GLN A 148 10.32 4.50 -18.83
C GLN A 148 9.71 5.71 -19.53
N LYS A 149 10.06 6.90 -19.04
CA LYS A 149 9.70 8.16 -19.69
C LYS A 149 10.56 8.37 -20.93
#